data_AF-A0A418GKN7-F1
#
_entry.id   AF-A0A418GKN7-F1
#
_cell.length_a   1.000
_cell.length_b   1.000
_cell.length_c   1.000
_cell.angle_alpha   90.00
_cell.angle_beta   90.00
_cell.angle_gamma   90.00
#
_symmetry.space_group_name_H-M   'P 1'
#
loop_
_entity.id
_entity.type
_entity.pdbx_description
1 polymer ?
#
loop_
_entity_poly.entity_id
_entity_poly.type
_entity_poly.pdbx_seq_one_letter_code
_entity_poly.pdbx_strand_id
1 'polypeptide(L)'
;MINDIKWVQAQREATDWRQAVEIATRPLVAYGAAQPCYVNGIIENTLNWGPYYLIAPGIALPHARPEQGANYNQVSITTLRTPVAFGNEECDPVWLLLCVSATDANAHILT
;
A
#
# COMPACT_ATOMS: atom_id res chain seq x y z
N MET A 1 -7.82 -10.95 5.56
CA MET A 1 -8.96 -11.18 4.64
C MET A 1 -9.88 -9.97 4.65
N ILE A 2 -10.26 -9.48 3.46
CA ILE A 2 -11.11 -8.30 3.27
C ILE A 2 -12.59 -8.71 3.40
N ASN A 3 -12.99 -8.98 4.64
CA ASN A 3 -14.36 -9.41 4.96
C ASN A 3 -15.20 -8.27 5.57
N ASP A 4 -14.64 -7.05 5.58
CA ASP A 4 -15.21 -5.88 6.23
C ASP A 4 -14.89 -4.64 5.39
N ILE A 5 -15.91 -3.80 5.15
CA ILE A 5 -15.79 -2.58 4.33
C ILE A 5 -14.79 -1.58 4.90
N LYS A 6 -14.46 -1.67 6.20
CA LYS A 6 -13.49 -0.78 6.83
C LYS A 6 -12.10 -0.83 6.19
N TRP A 7 -11.77 -1.93 5.49
CA TRP A 7 -10.50 -2.11 4.78
C TRP A 7 -10.51 -1.48 3.37
N VAL A 8 -11.64 -0.93 2.93
CA VAL A 8 -11.83 -0.47 1.55
C VAL A 8 -12.03 1.05 1.51
N GLN A 9 -11.36 1.68 0.55
CA GLN A 9 -11.46 3.11 0.27
C GLN A 9 -11.68 3.30 -1.23
N ALA A 10 -12.84 3.85 -1.60
CA ALA A 10 -13.14 4.07 -3.01
C ALA A 10 -12.90 5.52 -3.43
N GLN A 11 -12.40 5.72 -4.66
CA GLN A 11 -12.35 7.02 -5.34
C GLN A 11 -11.68 8.13 -4.51
N ARG A 12 -10.55 7.79 -3.87
CA ARG A 12 -9.73 8.75 -3.12
C ARG A 12 -8.95 9.65 -4.06
N GLU A 13 -8.63 10.84 -3.59
CA GLU A 13 -7.84 11.81 -4.34
C GLU A 13 -6.45 11.88 -3.73
N ALA A 14 -5.45 11.71 -4.58
CA ALA A 14 -4.04 11.83 -4.24
C ALA A 14 -3.37 12.74 -5.27
N THR A 15 -2.51 13.65 -4.82
CA THR A 15 -1.75 14.57 -5.67
C THR A 15 -0.46 13.95 -6.17
N ASP A 16 0.08 12.99 -5.42
CA ASP A 16 1.30 12.25 -5.76
C ASP A 16 1.30 10.85 -5.14
N TRP A 17 2.32 10.07 -5.50
CA TRP A 17 2.44 8.69 -5.06
C TRP A 17 2.59 8.54 -3.54
N ARG A 18 3.20 9.53 -2.86
CA ARG A 18 3.38 9.51 -1.40
C ARG A 18 2.03 9.61 -0.73
N GLN A 19 1.20 10.57 -1.17
CA GLN A 19 -0.15 10.72 -0.67
C GLN A 19 -1.01 9.49 -0.98
N ALA A 20 -0.85 8.87 -2.15
CA ALA A 20 -1.54 7.63 -2.49
C ALA A 20 -1.19 6.48 -1.51
N VAL A 21 0.10 6.31 -1.18
CA VAL A 21 0.58 5.33 -0.20
C VAL A 21 0.05 5.64 1.21
N GLU A 22 0.12 6.90 1.64
CA GLU A 22 -0.43 7.33 2.94
C GLU A 22 -1.90 6.98 3.05
N ILE A 23 -2.71 7.34 2.04
CA ILE A 23 -4.13 7.02 1.99
C ILE A 23 -4.33 5.50 2.05
N ALA A 24 -3.64 4.74 1.20
CA ALA A 24 -3.81 3.30 1.11
C ALA A 24 -3.50 2.58 2.43
N THR A 25 -2.54 3.10 3.21
CA THR A 25 -2.12 2.50 4.48
C THR A 25 -3.01 2.90 5.66
N ARG A 26 -3.80 3.98 5.56
CA ARG A 26 -4.65 4.49 6.66
C ARG A 26 -5.52 3.43 7.33
N PRO A 27 -6.25 2.54 6.63
CA PRO A 27 -7.05 1.51 7.28
C PRO A 27 -6.21 0.54 8.11
N LEU A 28 -5.02 0.17 7.62
CA LEU A 28 -4.12 -0.75 8.33
C LEU A 28 -3.68 -0.15 9.67
N VAL A 29 -3.37 1.15 9.69
CA VAL A 29 -2.99 1.86 10.92
C VAL A 29 -4.21 2.08 11.82
N ALA A 30 -5.31 2.57 11.27
CA ALA A 30 -6.52 2.91 12.02
C ALA A 30 -7.12 1.71 12.77
N TYR A 31 -7.01 0.51 12.21
CA TYR A 31 -7.53 -0.72 12.80
C TYR A 31 -6.43 -1.64 13.36
N GLY A 32 -5.22 -1.12 13.54
CA GLY A 32 -4.13 -1.75 14.28
C GLY A 32 -3.42 -2.90 13.57
N ALA A 33 -3.66 -3.14 12.28
CA ALA A 33 -2.91 -4.12 11.49
C ALA A 33 -1.44 -3.74 11.33
N ALA A 34 -1.15 -2.44 11.31
CA ALA A 34 0.19 -1.88 11.26
C ALA A 34 0.35 -0.69 12.21
N GLN A 35 1.57 -0.41 12.62
CA GLN A 35 1.93 0.78 13.39
C GLN A 35 2.02 2.01 12.49
N PRO A 36 1.88 3.24 13.03
CA PRO A 36 2.00 4.46 12.23
C PRO A 36 3.33 4.57 11.45
N CYS A 37 4.43 4.05 11.99
CA CYS A 37 5.74 4.04 11.32
C CYS A 37 5.80 3.15 10.07
N TYR A 38 4.83 2.25 9.87
CA TYR A 38 4.79 1.36 8.71
C TYR A 38 4.69 2.14 7.38
N VAL A 39 3.93 3.24 7.38
CA VAL A 39 3.81 4.15 6.21
C VAL A 39 5.18 4.72 5.83
N ASN A 40 5.95 5.16 6.83
CA ASN A 40 7.28 5.70 6.62
C ASN A 40 8.22 4.64 6.04
N GLY A 41 8.12 3.40 6.51
CA GLY A 41 8.88 2.28 5.95
C GLY A 41 8.63 2.06 4.46
N ILE A 42 7.37 2.13 4.02
CA ILE A 42 7.01 2.02 2.60
C ILE A 42 7.60 3.19 1.80
N ILE A 43 7.45 4.42 2.31
CA ILE A 43 7.95 5.63 1.64
C ILE A 43 9.47 5.60 1.53
N GLU A 44 10.19 5.31 2.61
CA GLU A 44 11.65 5.21 2.64
C GLU A 44 12.15 4.12 1.69
N ASN A 45 11.53 2.95 1.68
CA ASN A 45 11.90 1.89 0.75
C ASN A 45 11.67 2.33 -0.72
N THR A 46 10.59 3.06 -1.00
CA THR A 46 10.31 3.60 -2.34
C THR A 46 11.37 4.63 -2.75
N LEU A 47 11.83 5.49 -1.83
CA LEU A 47 12.87 6.47 -2.11
C LEU A 47 14.23 5.82 -2.36
N ASN A 48 14.54 4.74 -1.64
CA ASN A 48 15.83 4.06 -1.73
C ASN A 48 15.93 3.11 -2.93
N TRP A 49 14.83 2.45 -3.30
CA TRP A 49 14.82 1.34 -4.25
C TRP A 49 13.85 1.51 -5.43
N GLY A 50 13.16 2.64 -5.50
CA GLY A 50 12.06 2.84 -6.44
C GLY A 50 10.79 2.05 -6.03
N PRO A 51 9.71 2.16 -6.82
CA PRO A 51 8.42 1.56 -6.50
C PRO A 51 8.39 0.06 -6.86
N TYR A 52 9.18 -0.75 -6.16
CA TYR A 52 9.34 -2.21 -6.39
C TYR A 52 8.04 -3.02 -6.27
N TYR A 53 7.00 -2.43 -5.70
CA TYR A 53 5.70 -3.05 -5.47
C TYR A 53 4.67 -2.77 -6.58
N LEU A 54 5.06 -2.16 -7.70
CA LEU A 54 4.21 -2.12 -8.88
C LEU A 54 4.23 -3.49 -9.55
N ILE A 55 3.05 -4.11 -9.67
CA ILE A 55 2.93 -5.52 -10.06
C ILE A 55 2.25 -5.71 -11.42
N ALA A 56 1.56 -4.69 -11.91
CA ALA A 56 0.88 -4.67 -13.21
C ALA A 56 0.53 -3.21 -13.59
N PRO A 57 0.22 -2.94 -14.87
CA PRO A 57 -0.29 -1.65 -15.31
C PRO A 57 -1.45 -1.16 -14.44
N GLY A 58 -1.24 -0.03 -13.77
CA GLY A 58 -2.20 0.64 -12.90
C GLY A 58 -2.35 0.07 -11.49
N ILE A 59 -1.56 -0.94 -11.10
CA ILE A 59 -1.75 -1.69 -9.84
C ILE A 59 -0.47 -1.68 -8.99
N ALA A 60 -0.62 -1.18 -7.76
CA ALA A 60 0.42 -1.21 -6.74
C ALA A 60 0.04 -2.15 -5.58
N LEU A 61 1.06 -2.79 -4.99
CA LEU A 61 0.95 -3.61 -3.79
C LEU A 61 1.78 -3.05 -2.62
N PRO A 62 1.58 -1.82 -2.12
CA PRO A 62 2.49 -1.21 -1.16
C PRO A 62 2.64 -2.04 0.12
N HIS A 63 3.88 -2.28 0.54
CA HIS A 63 4.21 -3.03 1.75
C HIS A 63 5.62 -2.69 2.23
N ALA A 64 5.87 -2.84 3.51
CA ALA A 64 7.20 -2.75 4.12
C ALA A 64 7.54 -4.05 4.85
N ARG A 65 8.79 -4.18 5.31
CA ARG A 65 9.19 -5.38 6.04
C ARG A 65 8.45 -5.51 7.37
N PRO A 66 8.25 -6.73 7.90
CA PRO A 66 7.54 -6.94 9.17
C PRO A 66 8.07 -6.06 10.32
N GLU A 67 9.39 -5.97 10.46
CA GLU A 67 10.07 -5.20 11.51
C GLU A 67 9.85 -3.68 11.41
N GLN A 68 9.33 -3.18 10.28
CA GLN A 68 9.00 -1.77 10.08
C GLN A 68 7.61 -1.41 10.63
N GLY A 69 6.96 -2.33 11.37
CA GLY A 69 5.75 -2.04 12.13
C GLY A 69 4.51 -2.85 11.75
N ALA A 70 4.65 -4.04 11.16
CA ALA A 70 3.52 -4.94 10.95
C ALA A 70 3.10 -5.60 12.28
N ASN A 71 1.81 -5.56 12.63
CA ASN A 71 1.29 -6.21 13.83
C ASN A 71 0.61 -7.55 13.52
N TYR A 72 -0.18 -7.61 12.43
CA TYR A 72 -0.81 -8.82 11.94
C TYR A 72 -1.10 -8.74 10.43
N ASN A 73 -1.34 -9.90 9.81
CA ASN A 73 -1.60 -10.01 8.38
C ASN A 73 -2.93 -9.36 7.98
N GLN A 74 -2.89 -8.36 7.10
CA GLN A 74 -4.09 -7.75 6.54
C GLN A 74 -3.82 -7.00 5.23
N VAL A 75 -4.86 -6.85 4.42
CA VAL A 75 -4.86 -6.06 3.19
C VAL A 75 -5.88 -4.92 3.30
N SER A 76 -5.54 -3.74 2.80
CA SER A 76 -6.48 -2.65 2.49
C SER A 76 -6.53 -2.39 0.99
N ILE A 77 -7.72 -2.07 0.49
CA ILE A 77 -7.96 -1.73 -0.91
C ILE A 77 -8.24 -0.23 -1.02
N THR A 78 -7.54 0.44 -1.93
CA THR A 78 -7.81 1.84 -2.27
C THR A 78 -7.88 2.02 -3.78
N THR A 79 -8.96 2.61 -4.27
CA THR A 79 -9.03 3.13 -5.64
C THR A 79 -8.87 4.63 -5.65
N LEU A 80 -8.12 5.15 -6.62
CA LEU A 80 -7.97 6.58 -6.85
C LEU A 80 -8.98 7.06 -7.90
N ARG A 81 -9.56 8.24 -7.68
CA ARG A 81 -10.43 8.90 -8.66
C ARG A 81 -9.63 9.32 -9.90
N THR A 82 -8.46 9.89 -9.66
CA THR A 82 -7.49 10.28 -10.69
C THR A 82 -6.24 9.43 -10.51
N PRO A 83 -5.83 8.63 -11.50
CA PRO A 83 -4.61 7.83 -11.42
C PRO A 83 -3.38 8.70 -11.22
N VAL A 84 -2.38 8.18 -10.51
CA VAL A 84 -1.17 8.92 -10.10
C VAL A 84 0.08 8.19 -10.59
N ALA A 85 1.07 8.94 -11.08
CA ALA A 85 2.35 8.38 -11.52
C ALA A 85 3.28 8.09 -10.32
N PHE A 86 3.90 6.92 -10.34
CA PHE A 86 4.93 6.46 -9.39
C PHE A 86 6.34 6.53 -10.00
N GLY A 87 6.46 6.93 -11.27
CA GLY A 87 7.73 7.04 -11.99
C GLY A 87 8.17 5.74 -12.67
N ASN A 88 7.22 4.89 -13.07
CA ASN A 88 7.46 3.63 -13.77
C ASN A 88 6.68 3.61 -15.08
N GLU A 89 7.38 3.60 -16.22
CA GLU A 89 6.78 3.73 -17.55
C GLU A 89 5.78 2.62 -17.90
N GLU A 90 6.03 1.39 -17.46
CA GLU A 90 5.18 0.24 -17.78
C GLU A 90 3.93 0.14 -16.89
N CYS A 91 4.05 0.59 -15.64
CA CYS A 91 3.01 0.44 -14.63
C CYS A 91 2.16 1.70 -14.44
N ASP A 92 2.66 2.88 -14.82
CA ASP A 92 1.94 4.13 -14.63
C ASP A 92 0.81 4.35 -15.63
N PRO A 93 -0.24 5.12 -15.23
CA PRO A 93 -0.47 5.65 -13.89
C PRO A 93 -1.24 4.66 -13.00
N VAL A 94 -0.96 4.67 -11.70
CA VAL A 94 -1.59 3.79 -10.69
C VAL A 94 -2.97 4.30 -10.29
N TRP A 95 -3.97 3.42 -10.35
CA TRP A 95 -5.34 3.71 -9.92
C TRP A 95 -5.81 2.78 -8.79
N LEU A 96 -5.17 1.62 -8.62
CA LEU A 96 -5.49 0.62 -7.59
C LEU A 96 -4.29 0.37 -6.69
N LEU A 97 -4.48 0.51 -5.38
CA LEU A 97 -3.51 0.14 -4.36
C LEU A 97 -4.09 -0.95 -3.45
N LEU A 98 -3.37 -2.06 -3.37
CA LEU A 98 -3.65 -3.18 -2.47
C LEU A 98 -2.54 -3.18 -1.41
N CYS A 99 -2.70 -2.37 -0.36
CA CYS A 99 -1.66 -2.22 0.65
C CYS A 99 -1.68 -3.41 1.60
N VAL A 100 -0.50 -3.96 1.92
CA VAL A 100 -0.38 -5.19 2.71
C VAL A 100 0.43 -4.92 3.97
N SER A 101 -0.10 -5.37 5.11
CA SER A 101 0.66 -5.63 6.33
C SER A 101 0.86 -7.13 6.43
N ALA A 102 2.11 -7.59 6.53
CA ALA A 102 2.44 -9.01 6.70
C ALA A 102 3.51 -9.17 7.78
N THR A 103 3.33 -10.14 8.68
CA THR A 103 4.25 -10.40 9.81
C THR A 103 5.33 -11.44 9.47
N ASP A 104 5.27 -12.05 8.29
CA ASP A 104 6.26 -12.99 7.79
C ASP A 104 6.64 -12.61 6.37
N ALA A 105 7.93 -12.57 6.08
CA ALA A 105 8.47 -12.32 4.74
C ALA A 105 8.00 -13.37 3.72
N ASN A 106 7.61 -14.57 4.15
CA ASN A 106 6.99 -15.57 3.29
C ASN A 106 5.46 -15.41 3.19
N ALA A 107 4.83 -14.66 4.10
CA ALA A 107 3.39 -14.41 4.06
C ALA A 107 2.98 -13.35 3.03
N HIS A 108 3.93 -12.77 2.26
CA HIS A 108 3.61 -11.86 1.17
C HIS A 108 2.78 -12.49 0.03
N ILE A 109 2.86 -13.82 -0.15
CA ILE A 109 2.31 -14.54 -1.32
C ILE A 109 1.02 -15.34 -0.99
N LEU A 110 0.66 -15.52 0.28
CA LEU A 110 -0.39 -16.46 0.70
C LEU A 110 -1.60 -15.82 1.42
N THR A 111 -1.75 -14.50 1.36
CA THR A 111 -2.91 -13.77 1.93
C THR A 111 -4.08 -13.63 0.98
#